data_AF-A0A3A5H6Q5-F1
#
_entry.id   AF-A0A3A5H6Q5-F1
#
_cell.length_a   1.000
_cell.length_b   1.000
_cell.length_c   1.000
_cell.angle_alpha   90.00
_cell.angle_beta   90.00
_cell.angle_gamma   90.00
#
_symmetry.space_group_name_H-M   'P 1'
#
loop_
_entity.id
_entity.type
_entity.pdbx_description
1 polymer ?
#
loop_
_entity_poly.entity_id
_entity_poly.type
_entity_poly.pdbx_seq_one_letter_code
_entity_poly.pdbx_strand_id
1 'polypeptide(L)'
;MKRLAFALATVLLLGGCGDAEPTPAEAVPALGTQLEAIDGLIADGHWRQARAALRALITSTEEARAAGDLDHADADRVIAAATRMLNALPTPPPAVTPSPTPTRTATPPDQSGGGNQGEEKSGKGNDDGDDDESKGKGKKDD
;
A
#
# COMPACT_ATOMS: atom_id res chain seq x y z
N MET A 1 -33.23 -42.33 -30.18
CA MET A 1 -32.44 -43.05 -29.15
C MET A 1 -31.01 -43.18 -29.62
N LYS A 2 -30.06 -42.45 -29.02
CA LYS A 2 -28.68 -42.87 -28.68
C LYS A 2 -27.90 -41.64 -28.22
N ARG A 3 -27.54 -41.68 -26.94
CA ARG A 3 -26.76 -40.69 -26.18
C ARG A 3 -25.28 -40.92 -26.52
N LEU A 4 -24.56 -39.90 -26.95
CA LEU A 4 -23.09 -39.91 -27.05
C LEU A 4 -22.61 -38.90 -25.99
N ALA A 5 -22.40 -39.39 -24.76
CA ALA A 5 -21.10 -39.85 -24.27
C ALA A 5 -20.14 -38.66 -24.06
N PHE A 6 -20.31 -38.06 -22.90
CA PHE A 6 -19.39 -37.15 -22.21
C PHE A 6 -18.01 -37.82 -22.13
N ALA A 7 -17.00 -37.28 -22.83
CA ALA A 7 -15.61 -37.67 -22.66
C ALA A 7 -14.94 -36.65 -21.74
N LEU A 8 -14.87 -37.04 -20.46
CA LEU A 8 -14.06 -36.44 -19.42
C LEU A 8 -12.58 -36.61 -19.82
N ALA A 9 -11.89 -35.53 -20.17
CA ALA A 9 -10.44 -35.54 -20.38
C ALA A 9 -9.78 -34.76 -19.24
N THR A 10 -9.64 -35.43 -18.11
CA THR A 10 -8.82 -35.00 -16.98
C THR A 10 -7.36 -35.18 -17.36
N VAL A 11 -6.67 -34.09 -17.70
CA VAL A 11 -5.20 -34.06 -17.77
C VAL A 11 -4.71 -33.33 -16.54
N LEU A 12 -4.24 -34.12 -15.57
CA LEU A 12 -3.50 -33.68 -14.41
C LEU A 12 -2.03 -34.08 -14.60
N LEU A 13 -1.15 -33.21 -14.11
CA LEU A 13 0.29 -33.37 -13.83
C LEU A 13 1.27 -32.95 -14.92
N LEU A 14 2.02 -31.87 -14.66
CA LEU A 14 3.41 -31.95 -14.16
C LEU A 14 3.83 -30.62 -13.50
N GLY A 15 4.53 -30.71 -12.36
CA GLY A 15 4.78 -29.60 -11.45
C GLY A 15 5.87 -28.61 -11.89
N GLY A 16 5.48 -27.34 -11.95
CA GLY A 16 6.38 -26.20 -11.77
C GLY A 16 5.96 -25.47 -10.49
N CYS A 17 6.92 -25.11 -9.64
CA CYS A 17 6.72 -24.07 -8.63
C CYS A 17 6.60 -22.75 -9.39
N GLY A 18 5.40 -22.41 -9.83
CA GLY A 18 5.07 -21.16 -10.47
C GLY A 18 3.80 -20.67 -9.79
N ASP A 19 3.82 -19.44 -9.29
CA ASP A 19 2.65 -18.73 -8.79
C ASP A 19 1.43 -19.14 -9.59
N ALA A 20 0.47 -19.79 -8.92
CA ALA A 20 -0.76 -20.21 -9.56
C ALA A 20 -1.40 -18.95 -10.13
N GLU A 21 -1.42 -18.81 -11.46
CA GLU A 21 -2.12 -17.72 -12.10
C GLU A 21 -3.57 -17.77 -11.59
N PRO A 22 -4.07 -16.67 -11.01
CA PRO A 22 -5.41 -16.63 -10.46
C PRO A 22 -6.36 -17.02 -11.58
N THR A 23 -7.13 -18.08 -11.35
CA THR A 23 -8.12 -18.48 -12.34
C THR A 23 -9.13 -17.34 -12.50
N PRO A 24 -9.81 -17.21 -13.66
CA PRO A 24 -10.85 -16.19 -13.82
C PRO A 24 -11.93 -16.24 -12.72
N ALA A 25 -12.13 -17.40 -12.09
CA ALA A 25 -13.03 -17.58 -10.95
C ALA A 25 -12.53 -16.94 -9.64
N GLU A 26 -11.22 -16.73 -9.49
CA GLU A 26 -10.57 -16.10 -8.33
C GLU A 26 -10.27 -14.60 -8.55
N ALA A 27 -10.07 -14.18 -9.80
CA ALA A 27 -9.86 -12.77 -10.15
C ALA A 27 -11.09 -11.88 -9.85
N VAL A 28 -12.30 -12.41 -10.02
CA VAL A 28 -13.56 -11.66 -9.77
C VAL A 28 -13.78 -11.35 -8.27
N PRO A 29 -13.61 -12.31 -7.33
CA PRO A 29 -13.66 -12.03 -5.89
C PRO A 29 -12.68 -10.95 -5.42
N ALA A 30 -11.46 -10.93 -5.97
CA ALA A 30 -10.43 -9.97 -5.58
C ALA A 30 -10.83 -8.53 -5.96
N LEU A 31 -11.36 -8.33 -7.18
CA LEU A 31 -11.88 -7.04 -7.62
C LEU A 31 -13.06 -6.56 -6.76
N GLY A 32 -13.98 -7.46 -6.41
CA GLY A 32 -15.10 -7.14 -5.52
C GLY A 32 -14.63 -6.62 -4.16
N THR A 33 -13.67 -7.32 -3.54
CA THR A 33 -13.07 -6.94 -2.26
C THR A 33 -12.40 -5.56 -2.34
N GLN A 34 -11.69 -5.27 -3.43
CA GLN A 34 -11.01 -3.99 -3.61
C GLN A 34 -12.01 -2.83 -3.79
N LEU A 35 -13.11 -3.05 -4.50
CA LEU A 35 -14.18 -2.06 -4.66
C LEU A 35 -14.89 -1.77 -3.33
N GLU A 36 -15.16 -2.80 -2.52
CA GLU A 36 -15.77 -2.65 -1.21
C GLU A 36 -14.87 -1.88 -0.24
N ALA A 37 -13.56 -2.14 -0.27
CA ALA A 37 -12.59 -1.35 0.49
C ALA A 37 -12.55 0.12 0.05
N ILE A 38 -12.63 0.40 -1.26
CA ILE A 38 -12.71 1.78 -1.77
C ILE A 38 -13.99 2.46 -1.29
N ASP A 39 -15.13 1.78 -1.33
CA ASP A 39 -16.41 2.32 -0.86
C ASP A 39 -16.36 2.68 0.62
N GLY A 40 -15.80 1.80 1.47
CA GLY A 40 -15.56 2.09 2.89
C GLY A 40 -14.72 3.35 3.10
N LEU A 41 -13.60 3.49 2.38
CA LEU A 41 -12.76 4.69 2.45
C LEU A 41 -13.49 5.97 2.03
N ILE A 42 -14.42 5.88 1.07
CA ILE A 42 -15.25 6.99 0.62
C ILE A 42 -16.29 7.33 1.69
N ALA A 43 -16.96 6.33 2.25
CA ALA A 43 -17.95 6.51 3.31
C ALA A 43 -17.34 7.17 4.57
N ASP A 44 -16.12 6.77 4.94
CA ASP A 44 -15.40 7.29 6.11
C ASP A 44 -14.71 8.65 5.88
N GLY A 45 -14.78 9.19 4.66
CA GLY A 45 -14.15 10.48 4.33
C GLY A 45 -12.64 10.43 4.16
N HIS A 46 -12.06 9.24 3.99
CA HIS A 46 -10.63 9.01 3.80
C HIS A 46 -10.18 9.26 2.35
N TRP A 47 -10.43 10.47 1.84
CA TRP A 47 -10.24 10.82 0.42
C TRP A 47 -8.85 10.55 -0.14
N ARG A 48 -7.80 10.75 0.67
CA ARG A 48 -6.42 10.48 0.24
C ARG A 48 -6.18 8.99 0.00
N GLN A 49 -6.70 8.15 0.88
CA GLN A 49 -6.58 6.70 0.79
C GLN A 49 -7.45 6.17 -0.36
N ALA A 50 -8.70 6.66 -0.48
CA ALA A 50 -9.59 6.33 -1.60
C ALA A 50 -8.95 6.65 -2.97
N ARG A 51 -8.29 7.82 -3.10
CA ARG A 51 -7.54 8.17 -4.32
C ARG A 51 -6.38 7.22 -4.61
N ALA A 52 -5.65 6.80 -3.58
CA ALA A 52 -4.55 5.84 -3.75
C ALA A 52 -5.07 4.47 -4.20
N ALA A 53 -6.15 3.99 -3.57
CA ALA A 53 -6.78 2.72 -3.91
C ALA A 53 -7.36 2.70 -5.32
N LEU A 54 -8.03 3.77 -5.77
CA LEU A 54 -8.53 3.89 -7.15
C LEU A 54 -7.40 3.89 -8.19
N ARG A 55 -6.24 4.50 -7.89
CA ARG A 55 -5.07 4.44 -8.79
C ARG A 55 -4.49 3.03 -8.86
N ALA A 56 -4.39 2.35 -7.72
CA ALA A 56 -3.96 0.96 -7.68
C ALA A 56 -4.90 0.04 -8.49
N LEU A 57 -6.21 0.25 -8.41
CA LEU A 57 -7.20 -0.46 -9.22
C LEU A 57 -6.97 -0.24 -10.73
N ILE A 58 -6.71 1.01 -11.15
CA ILE A 58 -6.39 1.31 -12.56
C ILE A 58 -5.14 0.56 -13.00
N THR A 59 -4.05 0.63 -12.23
CA THR A 59 -2.80 -0.07 -12.54
C THR A 59 -3.00 -1.60 -12.64
N SER A 60 -3.67 -2.21 -11.68
CA SER A 60 -3.96 -3.65 -11.70
C SER A 60 -4.83 -4.05 -12.90
N THR A 61 -5.77 -3.19 -13.31
CA THR A 61 -6.60 -3.43 -14.50
C THR A 61 -5.78 -3.35 -15.79
N GLU A 62 -4.84 -2.40 -15.88
CA GLU A 62 -3.92 -2.28 -17.01
C GLU A 62 -2.98 -3.48 -17.12
N GLU A 63 -2.48 -3.99 -15.98
CA GLU A 63 -1.67 -5.20 -15.90
C GLU A 63 -2.46 -6.44 -16.33
N ALA A 64 -3.68 -6.64 -15.83
CA ALA A 64 -4.55 -7.75 -16.24
C ALA A 64 -4.88 -7.70 -17.74
N ARG A 65 -5.09 -6.49 -18.30
CA ARG A 65 -5.25 -6.30 -19.75
C ARG A 65 -3.99 -6.68 -20.52
N ALA A 66 -2.81 -6.29 -20.02
CA ALA A 66 -1.54 -6.59 -20.67
C ALA A 66 -1.18 -8.09 -20.62
N ALA A 67 -1.59 -8.77 -19.56
CA ALA A 67 -1.46 -10.23 -19.41
C ALA A 67 -2.46 -11.00 -20.29
N GLY A 68 -3.57 -10.35 -20.70
CA GLY A 68 -4.65 -10.98 -21.47
C GLY A 68 -5.73 -11.64 -20.61
N ASP A 69 -5.67 -11.45 -19.29
CA ASP A 69 -6.67 -11.94 -18.33
C ASP A 69 -7.99 -11.18 -18.41
N LEU A 70 -7.94 -9.95 -18.94
CA LEU A 70 -9.09 -9.08 -19.12
C LEU A 70 -9.15 -8.55 -20.56
N ASP A 71 -10.32 -8.66 -21.19
CA ASP A 71 -10.56 -8.10 -22.52
C ASP A 71 -10.37 -6.58 -22.53
N HIS A 72 -9.84 -6.05 -23.63
CA HIS A 72 -9.56 -4.62 -23.79
C HIS A 72 -10.80 -3.75 -23.52
N ALA A 73 -11.99 -4.14 -24.00
CA ALA A 73 -13.20 -3.36 -23.83
C ALA A 73 -13.73 -3.42 -22.39
N ASP A 74 -13.48 -4.49 -21.66
CA ASP A 74 -13.80 -4.59 -20.22
C ASP A 74 -12.82 -3.75 -19.39
N ALA A 75 -11.52 -3.89 -19.65
CA ALA A 75 -10.48 -3.10 -18.99
C ALA A 75 -10.70 -1.59 -19.17
N ASP A 76 -10.98 -1.14 -20.40
CA ASP A 76 -11.22 0.28 -20.69
C ASP A 76 -12.46 0.81 -19.97
N ARG A 77 -13.51 -0.01 -19.81
CA ARG A 77 -14.71 0.35 -19.04
C ARG A 77 -14.39 0.55 -17.57
N VAL A 78 -13.62 -0.35 -16.96
CA VAL A 78 -13.19 -0.26 -15.56
C VAL A 78 -12.29 0.96 -15.34
N ILE A 79 -11.28 1.15 -16.18
CA ILE A 79 -10.35 2.30 -16.11
C ILE A 79 -11.12 3.63 -16.25
N ALA A 80 -12.05 3.72 -17.20
CA ALA A 80 -12.86 4.91 -17.40
C ALA A 80 -13.80 5.20 -16.22
N ALA A 81 -14.33 4.16 -15.55
CA ALA A 81 -15.15 4.32 -14.35
C ALA A 81 -14.30 4.79 -13.15
N ALA A 82 -13.16 4.14 -12.89
CA ALA A 82 -12.26 4.52 -11.81
C ALA A 82 -11.70 5.94 -11.98
N THR A 83 -11.36 6.33 -13.22
CA THR A 83 -10.93 7.69 -13.55
C THR A 83 -12.03 8.72 -13.28
N ARG A 84 -13.29 8.42 -13.62
CA ARG A 84 -14.43 9.28 -13.29
C ARG A 84 -14.60 9.45 -11.78
N MET A 85 -14.45 8.37 -11.02
CA MET A 85 -14.50 8.43 -9.54
C MET A 85 -13.37 9.28 -8.97
N LEU A 86 -12.13 9.11 -9.45
CA LEU A 86 -10.98 9.94 -9.02
C LEU A 86 -11.21 11.44 -9.21
N ASN A 87 -11.85 11.81 -10.32
CA ASN A 87 -12.19 13.19 -10.64
C ASN A 87 -13.37 13.72 -9.82
N ALA A 88 -14.26 12.83 -9.36
CA ALA A 88 -15.38 13.20 -8.50
C ALA A 88 -15.00 13.34 -7.03
N LEU A 89 -13.89 12.74 -6.58
CA LEU A 89 -13.46 12.83 -5.18
C LEU A 89 -13.11 14.28 -4.79
N PRO A 90 -13.42 14.73 -3.56
CA PRO A 90 -13.06 16.05 -3.07
C PRO A 90 -11.54 16.29 -3.12
N THR A 91 -11.12 17.43 -3.66
CA THR A 91 -9.71 17.83 -3.64
C THR A 91 -9.33 18.19 -2.20
N PRO A 92 -8.26 17.61 -1.63
CA PRO A 92 -7.83 18.01 -0.30
C PRO A 92 -7.47 19.50 -0.31
N PRO A 93 -7.80 20.24 0.77
CA PRO A 93 -7.36 21.62 0.89
C PRO A 93 -5.82 21.67 0.84
N PRO A 94 -5.25 22.78 0.35
CA PRO A 94 -3.79 22.95 0.36
C PRO A 94 -3.27 22.76 1.78
N ALA A 95 -2.16 22.02 1.91
CA ALA A 95 -1.51 21.85 3.20
C ALA A 95 -1.13 23.24 3.73
N VAL A 96 -1.65 23.60 4.92
CA VAL A 96 -1.21 24.81 5.61
C VAL A 96 0.24 24.62 6.00
N THR A 97 1.14 25.34 5.33
CA THR A 97 2.53 25.44 5.76
C THR A 97 2.55 26.07 7.15
N PRO A 98 3.13 25.42 8.18
CA PRO A 98 3.25 26.03 9.49
C PRO A 98 4.03 27.34 9.35
N SER A 99 3.44 28.43 9.83
CA SER A 99 4.13 29.72 9.93
C SER A 99 5.34 29.55 10.86
N PRO A 100 6.54 30.04 10.51
CA PRO A 100 7.71 29.91 11.38
C PRO A 100 7.41 30.58 12.72
N THR A 101 7.56 29.82 13.81
CA THR A 101 7.51 30.36 15.16
C THR A 101 8.55 31.48 15.28
N PRO A 102 8.19 32.69 15.76
CA PRO A 102 9.16 33.76 15.91
C PRO A 102 10.26 33.32 16.88
N THR A 103 11.48 33.20 16.37
CA THR A 103 12.68 33.00 17.18
C THR A 103 12.78 34.20 18.13
N ARG A 104 12.62 33.96 19.44
CA ARG A 104 12.83 35.00 20.44
C ARG A 104 14.30 35.42 20.36
N THR A 105 14.55 36.68 19.99
CA THR A 105 15.85 37.32 20.12
C THR A 105 16.26 37.26 21.58
N ALA A 106 17.35 36.54 21.88
CA ALA A 106 17.93 36.52 23.21
C ALA A 106 18.40 37.94 23.57
N THR A 107 17.85 38.49 24.65
CA THR A 107 18.38 39.69 25.30
C THR A 107 19.83 39.41 25.69
N PRO A 108 20.82 40.24 25.29
CA PRO A 108 22.21 40.02 25.69
C PRO A 108 22.32 40.09 27.22
N PRO A 109 23.02 39.13 27.86
CA PRO A 109 23.27 39.18 29.29
C PRO A 109 24.18 40.37 29.61
N ASP A 110 23.75 41.18 30.57
CA ASP A 110 24.52 42.24 31.20
C ASP A 110 25.80 41.63 31.80
N GLN A 111 26.95 41.99 31.25
CA GLN A 111 28.25 41.59 31.76
C GLN A 111 28.53 42.34 33.06
N SER A 112 28.14 41.75 34.18
CA SER A 112 28.62 42.16 35.49
C SER A 112 29.10 40.97 36.30
N GLY A 113 30.41 40.72 36.20
CA GLY A 113 31.24 40.37 37.35
C GLY A 113 31.26 38.92 37.84
N GLY A 114 32.47 38.35 37.86
CA GLY A 114 32.92 37.54 38.98
C GLY A 114 32.91 36.03 38.73
N GLY A 115 34.10 35.46 38.60
CA GLY A 115 34.31 34.03 38.35
C GLY A 115 34.01 33.15 39.56
N ASN A 116 33.92 31.84 39.31
CA ASN A 116 34.73 30.86 40.01
C ASN A 116 34.73 29.51 39.27
N GLN A 117 35.84 28.80 39.44
CA GLN A 117 36.12 27.45 38.98
C GLN A 117 35.17 26.40 39.58
N GLY A 118 35.02 25.28 38.88
CA GLY A 118 34.32 24.06 39.29
C GLY A 118 33.96 23.24 38.05
N GLU A 119 34.89 22.48 37.47
CA GLU A 119 35.29 21.12 37.86
C GLU A 119 34.18 20.08 37.56
N GLU A 120 34.49 19.25 36.55
CA GLU A 120 34.14 17.84 36.37
C GLU A 120 32.68 17.36 36.54
N LYS A 121 32.12 16.79 35.46
CA LYS A 121 31.92 15.33 35.36
C LYS A 121 31.42 14.87 34.00
N SER A 122 32.12 13.84 33.54
CA SER A 122 31.85 12.91 32.46
C SER A 122 30.47 12.24 32.60
N GLY A 123 29.69 12.28 31.52
CA GLY A 123 28.46 11.51 31.34
C GLY A 123 28.53 10.71 30.05
N LYS A 124 29.18 9.54 30.13
CA LYS A 124 29.18 8.48 29.11
C LYS A 124 27.93 7.63 29.32
N GLY A 125 27.06 7.57 28.32
CA GLY A 125 25.92 6.65 28.26
C GLY A 125 25.83 6.10 26.85
N ASN A 126 26.33 4.88 26.67
CA ASN A 126 26.01 4.02 25.55
C ASN A 126 24.61 3.47 25.79
N ASP A 127 23.78 3.39 24.75
CA ASP A 127 22.63 2.48 24.74
C ASP A 127 22.63 1.77 23.39
N ASP A 128 23.26 0.60 23.41
CA ASP A 128 23.14 -0.48 22.45
C ASP A 128 21.82 -1.23 22.75
N GLY A 129 21.14 -1.70 21.70
CA GLY A 129 20.02 -2.65 21.81
C GLY A 129 19.47 -2.96 20.42
N ASP A 130 20.01 -4.00 19.77
CA ASP A 130 19.44 -5.35 19.67
C ASP A 130 18.25 -5.39 18.68
N ASP A 131 18.45 -5.84 17.44
CA ASP A 131 18.40 -7.25 17.02
C ASP A 131 17.02 -7.89 17.20
N ASP A 132 16.25 -8.01 16.12
CA ASP A 132 15.32 -9.14 15.98
C ASP A 132 15.32 -9.67 14.53
N GLU A 133 16.10 -10.74 14.37
CA GLU A 133 16.33 -11.51 13.17
C GLU A 133 15.26 -12.63 13.08
N SER A 134 14.12 -12.36 12.44
CA SER A 134 13.11 -13.39 12.18
C SER A 134 13.51 -14.31 11.01
N LYS A 135 14.25 -15.37 11.34
CA LYS A 135 14.52 -16.55 10.49
C LYS A 135 13.33 -17.53 10.49
N GLY A 136 12.52 -17.51 9.43
CA GLY A 136 11.58 -18.58 9.11
C GLY A 136 12.20 -19.65 8.21
N LYS A 137 12.79 -20.71 8.78
CA LYS A 137 13.20 -21.92 8.06
C LYS A 137 12.19 -23.05 8.26
N GLY A 138 11.71 -23.61 7.15
CA GLY A 138 11.64 -25.05 6.95
C GLY A 138 10.37 -25.79 7.37
N LYS A 139 9.74 -26.44 6.38
CA LYS A 139 9.40 -27.87 6.47
C LYS A 139 9.40 -28.49 5.06
N LYS A 140 10.38 -29.35 4.84
CA LYS A 140 10.30 -30.48 3.89
C LYS A 140 9.66 -31.59 4.69
N ASP A 141 8.57 -32.16 4.18
CA ASP A 141 8.09 -33.45 4.63
C ASP A 141 8.06 -34.36 3.37
N ASP A 142 8.64 -35.54 3.57
CA ASP A 142 8.94 -36.63 2.63
C ASP A 142 7.77 -37.17 1.78
#